data_AF-A0A9P4IKQ7-F1
#
_entry.id   AF-A0A9P4IKQ7-F1
#
_cell.length_a   1.000
_cell.length_b   1.000
_cell.length_c   1.000
_cell.angle_alpha   90.00
_cell.angle_beta   90.00
_cell.angle_gamma   90.00
#
_symmetry.space_group_name_H-M   'P 1'
#
loop_
_entity.id
_entity.type
_entity.pdbx_description
1 polymer ?
#
loop_
_entity_poly.entity_id
_entity_poly.type
_entity_poly.pdbx_seq_one_letter_code
_entity_poly.pdbx_strand_id
1 'polypeptide(L)'
;MAITQDQLHVLEAREEHTHTIILLHGRDSNASEFAAEFLESETSDNKTLPDLFPNFKWVFPKSKIRKSERFQGVEMSQWFDMWTTENPEEREELQMAGLEESVPFILELIRQETEIVGSKRIILGGISQGCATAIHALFQNYTQLGGFIGLCSWLPFAERIREIAATSPTMDLALPRIRNLVPPSGSIGGDTTSNPLQTRVFLSHSLKDPVIDVGNGQKLRATLEESLGMAVEWRSYDNEEHWITEPQGVDDMVMFIRDCLR
;
A
#
# COMPACT_ATOMS: atom_id res chain seq x y z
N MET A 1 -20.60 -0.71 4.47
CA MET A 1 -20.87 -1.58 5.64
C MET A 1 -19.92 -1.16 6.75
N ALA A 2 -20.33 -1.26 8.02
CA ALA A 2 -19.40 -0.99 9.12
C ALA A 2 -18.29 -2.05 9.10
N ILE A 3 -17.04 -1.59 9.21
CA ILE A 3 -15.88 -2.48 9.37
C ILE A 3 -15.98 -3.10 10.77
N THR A 4 -15.83 -4.42 10.86
CA THR A 4 -15.91 -5.16 12.12
C THR A 4 -14.52 -5.46 12.66
N GLN A 5 -14.40 -5.61 13.99
CA GLN A 5 -13.11 -5.80 14.66
C GLN A 5 -12.38 -7.07 14.21
N ASP A 6 -13.10 -8.12 13.78
CA ASP A 6 -12.52 -9.36 13.25
C ASP A 6 -11.87 -9.21 11.87
N GLN A 7 -12.11 -8.09 11.18
CA GLN A 7 -11.49 -7.75 9.90
C GLN A 7 -10.16 -7.01 10.05
N LEU A 8 -9.78 -6.62 11.27
CA LEU A 8 -8.60 -5.80 11.54
C LEU A 8 -7.77 -6.44 12.66
N HIS A 9 -6.45 -6.33 12.55
CA HIS A 9 -5.58 -6.35 13.73
C HIS A 9 -5.17 -4.91 14.03
N VAL A 10 -5.32 -4.48 15.28
CA VAL A 10 -5.08 -3.09 15.69
C VAL A 10 -4.17 -3.05 16.90
N LEU A 11 -3.09 -2.29 16.81
CA LEU A 11 -2.34 -1.82 17.97
C LEU A 11 -2.73 -0.35 18.19
N GLU A 12 -3.45 -0.11 19.28
CA GLU A 12 -3.82 1.24 19.70
C GLU A 12 -2.59 2.08 20.05
N ALA A 13 -2.71 3.41 19.87
CA ALA A 13 -1.67 4.32 20.32
C ALA A 13 -1.42 4.16 21.83
N ARG A 14 -0.14 4.16 22.22
CA ARG A 14 0.28 4.06 23.63
C ARG A 14 0.15 5.41 24.35
N GLU A 15 0.13 6.51 23.60
CA GLU A 15 -0.12 7.87 24.05
C GLU A 15 -1.33 8.49 23.33
N GLU A 16 -1.53 9.81 23.39
CA GLU A 16 -2.59 10.50 22.66
C GLU A 16 -2.52 10.14 21.16
N HIS A 17 -3.63 9.63 20.62
CA HIS A 17 -3.73 9.22 19.21
C HIS A 17 -3.71 10.44 18.31
N THR A 18 -2.60 10.62 17.60
CA THR A 18 -2.41 11.77 16.69
C THR A 18 -2.26 11.36 15.24
N HIS A 19 -1.84 10.11 14.97
CA HIS A 19 -1.58 9.61 13.63
C HIS A 19 -2.05 8.16 13.49
N THR A 20 -2.37 7.75 12.28
CA THR A 20 -2.70 6.36 11.97
C THR A 20 -1.83 5.84 10.83
N ILE A 21 -1.25 4.67 11.00
CA ILE A 21 -0.64 3.88 9.92
C ILE A 21 -1.57 2.72 9.57
N ILE A 22 -1.94 2.60 8.30
CA ILE A 22 -2.70 1.47 7.76
C ILE A 22 -1.77 0.66 6.86
N LEU A 23 -1.47 -0.59 7.24
CA LEU A 23 -0.53 -1.46 6.49
C LEU A 23 -1.15 -2.80 6.10
N LEU A 24 -1.19 -3.04 4.79
CA LEU A 24 -1.75 -4.26 4.22
C LEU A 24 -0.68 -5.36 4.10
N HIS A 25 -1.02 -6.56 4.57
CA HIS A 25 -0.16 -7.75 4.47
C HIS A 25 -0.10 -8.34 3.05
N GLY A 26 0.89 -9.20 2.80
CA GLY A 26 1.07 -9.91 1.54
C GLY A 26 0.06 -11.05 1.31
N ARG A 27 0.14 -11.68 0.14
CA ARG A 27 -0.64 -12.88 -0.20
C ARG A 27 -0.21 -14.07 0.67
N ASP A 28 -1.16 -14.92 1.03
CA ASP A 28 -0.98 -16.10 1.88
C ASP A 28 -0.41 -15.78 3.28
N SER A 29 -0.63 -14.55 3.75
CA SER A 29 -0.26 -14.05 5.08
C SER A 29 -1.50 -13.77 5.93
N ASN A 30 -1.30 -13.56 7.23
CA ASN A 30 -2.35 -13.13 8.16
C ASN A 30 -2.03 -11.73 8.73
N ALA A 31 -3.07 -10.92 8.99
CA ALA A 31 -2.89 -9.56 9.53
C ALA A 31 -2.21 -9.53 10.90
N SER A 32 -2.52 -10.47 11.79
CA SER A 32 -1.91 -10.51 13.13
C SER A 32 -0.46 -10.98 13.13
N GLU A 33 -0.11 -11.93 12.26
CA GLU A 33 1.27 -12.41 12.11
C GLU A 33 2.14 -11.32 11.47
N PHE A 34 1.65 -10.72 10.38
CA PHE A 34 2.30 -9.59 9.74
C PHE A 34 2.50 -8.42 10.72
N ALA A 35 1.49 -8.11 11.54
CA ALA A 35 1.62 -7.06 12.55
C ALA A 35 2.66 -7.40 13.62
N ALA A 36 2.67 -8.64 14.13
CA ALA A 36 3.64 -9.05 15.15
C ALA A 36 5.07 -8.93 14.62
N GLU A 37 5.35 -9.50 13.45
CA GLU A 37 6.69 -9.47 12.85
C GLU A 37 7.11 -8.04 12.46
N PHE A 38 6.23 -7.28 11.81
CA PHE A 38 6.56 -5.92 11.35
C PHE A 38 6.79 -4.94 12.50
N LEU A 39 6.05 -5.08 13.61
CA LEU A 39 6.20 -4.22 14.78
C LEU A 39 7.37 -4.63 15.67
N GLU A 40 7.90 -5.85 15.51
CA GLU A 40 9.13 -6.31 16.17
C GLU A 40 10.39 -5.89 15.41
N SER A 41 10.30 -5.47 14.14
CA SER A 41 11.44 -4.96 13.38
C SER A 41 12.15 -3.79 14.06
N GLU A 42 13.47 -3.84 14.10
CA GLU A 42 14.29 -2.92 14.90
C GLU A 42 15.12 -1.94 14.03
N THR A 43 15.23 -0.72 14.51
CA THR A 43 16.21 0.27 14.04
C THR A 43 17.63 -0.08 14.48
N SER A 44 18.62 0.61 13.94
CA SER A 44 20.03 0.42 14.33
C SER A 44 20.34 0.75 15.79
N ASP A 45 19.44 1.45 16.49
CA ASP A 45 19.49 1.70 17.93
C ASP A 45 18.65 0.72 18.77
N ASN A 46 18.25 -0.42 18.19
CA ASN A 46 17.44 -1.49 18.80
C ASN A 46 16.10 -0.98 19.36
N LYS A 47 15.40 -0.15 18.57
CA LYS A 47 14.05 0.32 18.92
C LYS A 47 13.05 -0.16 17.88
N THR A 48 11.86 -0.51 18.37
CA THR A 48 10.75 -0.87 17.50
C THR A 48 10.00 0.37 17.03
N LEU A 49 9.18 0.21 15.98
CA LEU A 49 8.33 1.30 15.49
C LEU A 49 7.33 1.82 16.56
N PRO A 50 6.65 0.96 17.35
CA PRO A 50 5.83 1.44 18.47
C PRO A 50 6.57 2.21 19.56
N ASP A 51 7.86 1.92 19.77
CA ASP A 51 8.67 2.66 20.75
C ASP A 51 9.03 4.06 20.23
N LEU A 52 9.25 4.18 18.91
CA LEU A 52 9.58 5.45 18.26
C LEU A 52 8.37 6.33 18.00
N PHE A 53 7.18 5.73 17.86
CA PHE A 53 5.94 6.41 17.50
C PHE A 53 4.78 6.05 18.45
N PRO A 54 4.86 6.38 19.75
CA PRO A 54 3.85 5.98 20.73
C PRO A 54 2.47 6.63 20.49
N ASN A 55 2.41 7.75 19.78
CA ASN A 55 1.17 8.45 19.43
C ASN A 55 0.46 7.91 18.17
N PHE A 56 1.02 6.85 17.56
CA PHE A 56 0.48 6.25 16.35
C PHE A 56 -0.40 5.05 16.68
N LYS A 57 -1.58 5.01 16.07
CA LYS A 57 -2.38 3.78 15.95
C LYS A 57 -1.92 3.01 14.71
N TRP A 58 -1.74 1.71 14.86
CA TRP A 58 -1.34 0.81 13.76
C TRP A 58 -2.50 -0.11 13.42
N VAL A 59 -2.95 -0.04 12.17
CA VAL A 59 -4.10 -0.80 11.68
C VAL A 59 -3.65 -1.72 10.55
N PHE A 60 -3.88 -3.01 10.74
CA PHE A 60 -3.54 -4.07 9.81
C PHE A 60 -4.82 -4.73 9.33
N PRO A 61 -5.39 -4.29 8.20
CA PRO A 61 -6.60 -4.91 7.67
C PRO A 61 -6.31 -6.32 7.14
N LYS A 62 -7.28 -7.21 7.32
CA LYS A 62 -7.22 -8.61 6.89
C LYS A 62 -7.81 -8.75 5.49
N SER A 63 -7.08 -9.41 4.59
CA SER A 63 -7.62 -9.78 3.28
C SER A 63 -8.67 -10.88 3.42
N LYS A 64 -9.51 -11.06 2.39
CA LYS A 64 -10.40 -12.23 2.33
C LYS A 64 -9.63 -13.49 1.98
N ILE A 65 -10.20 -14.64 2.35
CA ILE A 65 -9.82 -15.93 1.77
C ILE A 65 -10.48 -16.04 0.41
N ARG A 66 -9.68 -16.27 -0.64
CA ARG A 66 -10.15 -16.43 -2.01
C ARG A 66 -9.46 -17.63 -2.65
N LYS A 67 -10.12 -18.22 -3.63
CA LYS A 67 -9.54 -19.27 -4.47
C LYS A 67 -8.55 -18.66 -5.45
N SER A 68 -7.40 -19.29 -5.63
CA SER A 68 -6.48 -18.93 -6.70
C SER A 68 -6.69 -19.78 -7.93
N GLU A 69 -6.83 -19.14 -9.08
CA GLU A 69 -6.99 -19.84 -10.36
C GLU A 69 -5.72 -20.62 -10.75
N ARG A 70 -4.52 -20.04 -10.56
CA ARG A 70 -3.25 -20.71 -10.87
C ARG A 70 -3.08 -22.01 -10.10
N PHE A 71 -3.45 -22.00 -8.83
CA PHE A 71 -3.33 -23.16 -7.95
C PHE A 71 -4.61 -24.00 -7.92
N GLN A 72 -5.33 -24.09 -9.05
CA GLN A 72 -6.48 -24.98 -9.25
C GLN A 72 -7.57 -24.84 -8.18
N GLY A 73 -7.78 -23.62 -7.69
CA GLY A 73 -8.82 -23.30 -6.73
C GLY A 73 -8.42 -23.43 -5.25
N VAL A 74 -7.14 -23.62 -4.94
CA VAL A 74 -6.63 -23.56 -3.56
C VAL A 74 -7.02 -22.23 -2.91
N GLU A 75 -7.58 -22.31 -1.71
CA GLU A 75 -7.97 -21.15 -0.90
C GLU A 75 -6.76 -20.60 -0.15
N MET A 76 -6.59 -19.28 -0.20
CA MET A 76 -5.54 -18.56 0.51
C MET A 76 -5.99 -17.12 0.77
N SER A 77 -5.35 -16.45 1.72
CA SER A 77 -5.57 -15.03 1.97
C SER A 77 -5.00 -14.21 0.82
N GLN A 78 -5.85 -13.45 0.13
CA GLN A 78 -5.41 -12.59 -0.96
C GLN A 78 -6.38 -11.42 -1.17
N TRP A 79 -5.83 -10.25 -1.48
CA TRP A 79 -6.60 -9.05 -1.80
C TRP A 79 -7.26 -9.17 -3.17
N PHE A 80 -6.56 -9.80 -4.11
CA PHE A 80 -7.02 -10.11 -5.44
C PHE A 80 -6.35 -11.37 -5.95
N ASP A 81 -6.98 -12.06 -6.91
CA ASP A 81 -6.36 -13.21 -7.56
C ASP A 81 -5.35 -12.75 -8.62
N MET A 82 -4.31 -13.53 -8.82
CA MET A 82 -3.27 -13.23 -9.78
C MET A 82 -2.63 -14.52 -10.26
N TRP A 83 -2.11 -14.48 -11.48
CA TRP A 83 -1.41 -15.61 -12.03
C TRP A 83 -0.03 -15.77 -11.39
N THR A 84 0.92 -14.87 -11.59
CA THR A 84 2.29 -15.03 -11.08
C THR A 84 2.88 -13.71 -10.56
N THR A 85 3.75 -13.81 -9.56
CA THR A 85 4.52 -12.67 -9.04
C THR A 85 5.75 -12.35 -9.90
N GLU A 86 6.26 -13.33 -10.65
CA GLU A 86 7.39 -13.13 -11.58
C GLU A 86 7.03 -12.14 -12.70
N ASN A 87 5.84 -12.33 -13.28
CA ASN A 87 5.24 -11.44 -14.26
C ASN A 87 3.80 -11.09 -13.85
N PRO A 88 3.60 -10.03 -13.03
CA PRO A 88 2.28 -9.64 -12.58
C PRO A 88 1.33 -9.21 -13.70
N GLU A 89 1.80 -9.05 -14.95
CA GLU A 89 0.96 -8.70 -16.10
C GLU A 89 0.40 -9.94 -16.81
N GLU A 90 0.92 -11.13 -16.51
CA GLU A 90 0.37 -12.37 -17.01
C GLU A 90 -1.03 -12.58 -16.42
N ARG A 91 -2.04 -12.54 -17.29
CA ARG A 91 -3.46 -12.64 -16.93
C ARG A 91 -3.89 -11.59 -15.90
N GLU A 92 -3.48 -10.34 -16.13
CA GLU A 92 -3.78 -9.21 -15.25
C GLU A 92 -5.28 -8.99 -14.98
N GLU A 93 -6.18 -9.48 -15.85
CA GLU A 93 -7.63 -9.41 -15.65
C GLU A 93 -8.12 -10.11 -14.38
N LEU A 94 -7.38 -11.12 -13.89
CA LEU A 94 -7.70 -11.82 -12.63
C LEU A 94 -7.68 -10.89 -11.41
N GLN A 95 -6.92 -9.80 -11.50
CA GLN A 95 -6.72 -8.86 -10.39
C GLN A 95 -7.93 -7.96 -10.18
N MET A 96 -8.73 -7.73 -11.22
CA MET A 96 -9.81 -6.73 -11.21
C MET A 96 -10.85 -7.00 -10.13
N ALA A 97 -11.47 -8.18 -10.14
CA ALA A 97 -12.59 -8.48 -9.24
C ALA A 97 -12.21 -8.36 -7.75
N GLY A 98 -10.98 -8.75 -7.41
CA GLY A 98 -10.49 -8.62 -6.03
C GLY A 98 -10.16 -7.18 -5.66
N LEU A 99 -9.60 -6.39 -6.58
CA LEU A 99 -9.31 -4.97 -6.35
C LEU A 99 -10.60 -4.14 -6.25
N GLU A 100 -11.60 -4.41 -7.10
CA GLU A 100 -12.94 -3.77 -7.07
C GLU A 100 -13.67 -3.96 -5.73
N GLU A 101 -13.31 -5.01 -4.99
CA GLU A 101 -13.87 -5.35 -3.70
C GLU A 101 -13.00 -4.89 -2.52
N SER A 102 -11.69 -5.07 -2.62
CA SER A 102 -10.73 -4.73 -1.57
C SER A 102 -10.53 -3.23 -1.43
N VAL A 103 -10.48 -2.48 -2.54
CA VAL A 103 -10.23 -1.04 -2.51
C VAL A 103 -11.32 -0.26 -1.74
N PRO A 104 -12.63 -0.49 -1.97
CA PRO A 104 -13.67 0.16 -1.16
C PRO A 104 -13.57 -0.12 0.34
N PHE A 105 -13.13 -1.32 0.74
CA PHE A 105 -12.91 -1.66 2.14
C PHE A 105 -11.79 -0.80 2.76
N ILE A 106 -10.67 -0.63 2.05
CA ILE A 106 -9.55 0.22 2.50
C ILE A 106 -9.94 1.70 2.51
N LEU A 107 -10.71 2.16 1.51
CA LEU A 107 -11.19 3.54 1.46
C LEU A 107 -12.12 3.87 2.63
N GLU A 108 -13.00 2.95 3.03
CA GLU A 108 -13.82 3.12 4.22
C GLU A 108 -12.97 3.20 5.50
N LEU A 109 -11.89 2.42 5.58
CA LEU A 109 -10.95 2.50 6.70
C LEU A 109 -10.23 3.85 6.75
N ILE A 110 -9.71 4.32 5.60
CA ILE A 110 -9.09 5.65 5.47
C ILE A 110 -10.10 6.74 5.86
N ARG A 111 -11.36 6.63 5.45
CA ARG A 111 -12.42 7.59 5.79
C ARG A 111 -12.65 7.66 7.29
N GLN A 112 -12.83 6.52 7.96
CA GLN A 112 -13.03 6.45 9.41
C GLN A 112 -11.86 7.06 10.18
N GLU A 113 -10.62 6.73 9.79
CA GLU A 113 -9.43 7.30 10.42
C GLU A 113 -9.26 8.79 10.14
N THR A 114 -9.68 9.24 8.95
CA THR A 114 -9.63 10.66 8.57
C THR A 114 -10.55 11.49 9.46
N GLU A 115 -11.69 10.94 9.87
CA GLU A 115 -12.60 11.60 10.82
C GLU A 115 -11.99 11.77 12.22
N ILE A 116 -10.99 10.95 12.58
CA ILE A 116 -10.32 10.99 13.88
C ILE A 116 -9.09 11.91 13.85
N VAL A 117 -8.15 11.66 12.94
CA VAL A 117 -6.83 12.33 12.93
C VAL A 117 -6.64 13.30 11.76
N GLY A 118 -7.51 13.27 10.76
CA GLY A 118 -7.37 14.01 9.50
C GLY A 118 -6.47 13.29 8.48
N SER A 119 -6.72 13.51 7.18
CA SER A 119 -6.08 12.72 6.10
C SER A 119 -4.56 12.85 6.06
N LYS A 120 -4.03 14.05 6.34
CA LYS A 120 -2.59 14.33 6.37
C LYS A 120 -1.86 13.65 7.54
N ARG A 121 -2.58 13.05 8.49
CA ARG A 121 -2.03 12.28 9.61
C ARG A 121 -2.19 10.77 9.43
N ILE A 122 -2.60 10.35 8.23
CA ILE A 122 -2.70 8.95 7.84
C ILE A 122 -1.54 8.62 6.90
N ILE A 123 -0.88 7.51 7.17
CA ILE A 123 0.04 6.87 6.24
C ILE A 123 -0.58 5.55 5.81
N LEU A 124 -0.71 5.35 4.51
CA LEU A 124 -1.23 4.11 3.92
C LEU A 124 -0.07 3.29 3.35
N GLY A 125 -0.14 1.97 3.38
CA GLY A 125 0.90 1.18 2.75
C GLY A 125 0.67 -0.31 2.82
N GLY A 126 1.74 -1.05 2.55
CA GLY A 126 1.75 -2.49 2.73
C GLY A 126 3.01 -3.13 2.19
N ILE A 127 2.99 -4.46 2.18
CA ILE A 127 4.03 -5.31 1.59
C ILE A 127 3.44 -6.15 0.48
N SER A 128 4.21 -6.39 -0.60
CA SER A 128 3.84 -7.35 -1.65
C SER A 128 2.43 -7.05 -2.20
N GLN A 129 1.55 -8.06 -2.25
CA GLN A 129 0.17 -7.87 -2.74
C GLN A 129 -0.63 -6.83 -1.94
N GLY A 130 -0.30 -6.63 -0.66
CA GLY A 130 -0.90 -5.59 0.16
C GLY A 130 -0.53 -4.19 -0.33
N CYS A 131 0.74 -3.94 -0.65
CA CYS A 131 1.16 -2.67 -1.27
C CYS A 131 0.49 -2.47 -2.64
N ALA A 132 0.42 -3.52 -3.46
CA ALA A 132 -0.23 -3.47 -4.77
C ALA A 132 -1.72 -3.10 -4.67
N THR A 133 -2.39 -3.47 -3.58
CA THR A 133 -3.78 -3.07 -3.29
C THR A 133 -3.85 -1.65 -2.71
N ALA A 134 -2.96 -1.33 -1.79
CA ALA A 134 -2.92 -0.04 -1.10
C ALA A 134 -2.71 1.13 -2.10
N ILE A 135 -1.87 0.96 -3.12
CA ILE A 135 -1.63 2.02 -4.11
C ILE A 135 -2.87 2.31 -4.96
N HIS A 136 -3.66 1.28 -5.29
CA HIS A 136 -4.96 1.47 -5.96
C HIS A 136 -5.97 2.15 -5.04
N ALA A 137 -5.96 1.85 -3.74
CA ALA A 137 -6.75 2.60 -2.77
C ALA A 137 -6.32 4.07 -2.67
N LEU A 138 -5.02 4.38 -2.74
CA LEU A 138 -4.55 5.77 -2.81
C LEU A 138 -5.05 6.49 -4.07
N PHE A 139 -4.98 5.85 -5.25
CA PHE A 139 -5.50 6.46 -6.48
C PHE A 139 -7.00 6.74 -6.42
N GLN A 140 -7.77 5.84 -5.80
CA GLN A 140 -9.21 6.02 -5.61
C GLN A 140 -9.56 6.97 -4.47
N ASN A 141 -8.60 7.29 -3.59
CA ASN A 141 -8.80 8.31 -2.58
C ASN A 141 -8.83 9.69 -3.26
N TYR A 142 -9.69 10.58 -2.78
CA TYR A 142 -9.81 11.94 -3.31
C TYR A 142 -8.90 12.94 -2.59
N THR A 143 -8.27 12.54 -1.49
CA THR A 143 -7.48 13.43 -0.66
C THR A 143 -6.01 13.02 -0.59
N GLN A 144 -5.14 14.00 -0.38
CA GLN A 144 -3.76 13.76 0.00
C GLN A 144 -3.72 13.12 1.40
N LEU A 145 -3.03 11.98 1.49
CA LEU A 145 -2.59 11.36 2.74
C LEU A 145 -1.22 11.89 3.18
N GLY A 146 -0.87 11.74 4.45
CA GLY A 146 0.42 12.14 5.01
C GLY A 146 1.61 11.43 4.38
N GLY A 147 1.44 10.17 3.97
CA GLY A 147 2.46 9.41 3.26
C GLY A 147 1.94 8.08 2.72
N PHE A 148 2.74 7.46 1.86
CA PHE A 148 2.55 6.10 1.38
C PHE A 148 3.83 5.28 1.61
N ILE A 149 3.71 4.04 2.09
CA ILE A 149 4.83 3.12 2.29
C ILE A 149 4.59 1.83 1.48
N GLY A 150 5.48 1.54 0.52
CA GLY A 150 5.44 0.31 -0.27
C GLY A 150 6.69 -0.53 -0.08
N LEU A 151 6.50 -1.78 0.33
CA LEU A 151 7.59 -2.73 0.57
C LEU A 151 7.50 -3.90 -0.41
N CYS A 152 8.59 -4.23 -1.08
CA CYS A 152 8.77 -5.45 -1.90
C CYS A 152 7.56 -5.72 -2.83
N SER A 153 7.27 -4.82 -3.76
CA SER A 153 5.96 -4.78 -4.44
C SER A 153 6.04 -4.48 -5.94
N TRP A 154 4.86 -4.43 -6.58
CA TRP A 154 4.61 -4.08 -7.97
C TRP A 154 3.36 -3.19 -8.08
N LEU A 155 3.10 -2.69 -9.30
CA LEU A 155 1.90 -1.92 -9.62
C LEU A 155 0.97 -2.73 -10.53
N PRO A 156 -0.23 -3.12 -10.08
CA PRO A 156 -1.25 -3.68 -10.96
C PRO A 156 -1.61 -2.69 -12.08
N PHE A 157 -1.68 -3.19 -13.32
CA PHE A 157 -1.99 -2.41 -14.52
C PHE A 157 -0.98 -1.29 -14.85
N ALA A 158 0.29 -1.46 -14.47
CA ALA A 158 1.33 -0.45 -14.67
C ALA A 158 1.38 0.08 -16.12
N GLU A 159 1.41 -0.78 -17.14
CA GLU A 159 1.45 -0.32 -18.53
C GLU A 159 0.23 0.51 -18.93
N ARG A 160 -0.96 0.09 -18.52
CA ARG A 160 -2.20 0.84 -18.81
C ARG A 160 -2.20 2.20 -18.13
N ILE A 161 -1.70 2.27 -16.88
CA ILE A 161 -1.55 3.52 -16.14
C ILE A 161 -0.58 4.46 -16.88
N ARG A 162 0.57 3.94 -17.32
CA ARG A 162 1.56 4.71 -18.10
C ARG A 162 0.98 5.21 -19.43
N GLU A 163 0.24 4.36 -20.15
CA GLU A 163 -0.43 4.74 -21.39
C GLU A 163 -1.48 5.84 -21.15
N ILE A 164 -2.29 5.73 -20.10
CA ILE A 164 -3.27 6.76 -19.74
C ILE A 164 -2.56 8.07 -19.41
N ALA A 165 -1.48 8.04 -18.63
CA ALA A 165 -0.71 9.22 -18.28
C ALA A 165 -0.10 9.88 -19.53
N ALA A 166 0.52 9.10 -20.41
CA ALA A 166 1.16 9.59 -21.64
C ALA A 166 0.15 10.14 -22.66
N THR A 167 -1.08 9.61 -22.70
CA THR A 167 -2.14 10.05 -23.62
C THR A 167 -3.06 11.12 -23.05
N SER A 168 -2.87 11.54 -21.79
CA SER A 168 -3.69 12.56 -21.15
C SER A 168 -2.95 13.91 -21.11
N PRO A 169 -3.60 15.04 -21.47
CA PRO A 169 -2.93 16.35 -21.46
C PRO A 169 -2.48 16.81 -20.06
N THR A 170 -3.19 16.41 -19.01
CA THR A 170 -2.91 16.76 -17.60
C THR A 170 -3.26 15.60 -16.68
N MET A 171 -2.73 15.61 -15.46
CA MET A 171 -3.07 14.60 -14.45
C MET A 171 -4.52 14.68 -13.96
N ASP A 172 -5.13 15.86 -14.00
CA ASP A 172 -6.56 16.02 -13.67
C ASP A 172 -7.47 15.26 -14.66
N LEU A 173 -6.99 15.04 -15.90
CA LEU A 173 -7.67 14.23 -16.91
C LEU A 173 -7.22 12.76 -16.89
N ALA A 174 -5.98 12.48 -16.49
CA ALA A 174 -5.45 11.13 -16.39
C ALA A 174 -6.03 10.36 -15.19
N LEU A 175 -6.08 10.98 -14.01
CA LEU A 175 -6.44 10.32 -12.77
C LEU A 175 -7.85 9.72 -12.78
N PRO A 176 -8.91 10.40 -13.29
CA PRO A 176 -10.22 9.76 -13.46
C PRO A 176 -10.19 8.54 -14.38
N ARG A 177 -9.36 8.53 -15.42
CA ARG A 177 -9.19 7.38 -16.32
C ARG A 177 -8.45 6.24 -15.63
N ILE A 178 -7.42 6.53 -14.84
CA ILE A 178 -6.70 5.54 -14.01
C ILE A 178 -7.66 4.90 -13.01
N ARG A 179 -8.48 5.70 -12.32
CA ARG A 179 -9.53 5.23 -11.40
C ARG A 179 -10.54 4.31 -12.09
N ASN A 180 -10.81 4.51 -13.37
CA ASN A 180 -11.73 3.65 -14.12
C ASN A 180 -11.10 2.32 -14.59
N LEU A 181 -9.80 2.08 -14.39
CA LEU A 181 -9.20 0.76 -14.63
C LEU A 181 -9.72 -0.29 -13.64
N VAL A 182 -9.96 0.13 -12.40
CA VAL A 182 -10.55 -0.68 -11.33
C VAL A 182 -11.67 0.15 -10.72
N PRO A 183 -12.86 0.21 -11.36
CA PRO A 183 -13.94 1.06 -10.88
C PRO A 183 -14.35 0.62 -9.47
N PRO A 184 -14.47 1.54 -8.49
CA PRO A 184 -14.94 1.15 -7.17
C PRO A 184 -16.37 0.62 -7.28
N SER A 185 -16.68 -0.42 -6.51
CA SER A 185 -18.05 -0.89 -6.32
C SER A 185 -18.85 0.13 -5.50
N GLY A 186 -19.22 1.27 -6.10
CA GLY A 186 -20.02 2.34 -5.50
C GLY A 186 -19.44 3.75 -5.65
N SER A 187 -20.28 4.77 -5.44
CA SER A 187 -19.84 6.18 -5.43
C SER A 187 -19.19 6.53 -4.10
N ILE A 188 -17.87 6.68 -4.10
CA ILE A 188 -17.14 7.25 -2.97
C ILE A 188 -17.07 8.74 -3.20
N GLY A 189 -17.95 9.48 -2.51
CA GLY A 189 -17.88 10.94 -2.48
C GLY A 189 -16.62 11.37 -1.74
N GLY A 190 -15.92 12.37 -2.27
CA GLY A 190 -14.70 12.88 -1.68
C GLY A 190 -14.52 14.36 -2.01
N ASP A 191 -13.81 15.06 -1.13
CA ASP A 191 -13.39 16.43 -1.37
C ASP A 191 -12.43 16.46 -2.58
N THR A 192 -12.88 17.06 -3.69
CA THR A 192 -12.13 17.14 -4.94
C THR A 192 -11.08 18.25 -4.94
N THR A 193 -10.94 19.00 -3.84
CA THR A 193 -9.98 20.11 -3.74
C THR A 193 -8.55 19.65 -3.45
N SER A 194 -8.36 18.39 -3.09
CA SER A 194 -7.05 17.79 -2.80
C SER A 194 -6.68 16.74 -3.86
N ASN A 195 -5.38 16.51 -4.07
CA ASN A 195 -4.88 15.58 -5.07
C ASN A 195 -4.12 14.45 -4.38
N PRO A 196 -4.55 13.17 -4.48
CA PRO A 196 -3.84 12.04 -3.86
C PRO A 196 -2.42 11.85 -4.42
N LEU A 197 -2.13 12.34 -5.63
CA LEU A 197 -0.79 12.29 -6.22
C LEU A 197 0.22 13.20 -5.50
N GLN A 198 -0.23 14.08 -4.61
CA GLN A 198 0.65 14.88 -3.73
C GLN A 198 1.11 14.10 -2.49
N THR A 199 0.60 12.89 -2.25
CA THR A 199 1.09 12.03 -1.17
C THR A 199 2.52 11.61 -1.47
N ARG A 200 3.43 11.88 -0.51
CA ARG A 200 4.82 11.42 -0.60
C ARG A 200 4.86 9.90 -0.49
N VAL A 201 5.75 9.27 -1.23
CA VAL A 201 5.84 7.81 -1.33
C VAL A 201 7.24 7.38 -0.90
N PHE A 202 7.32 6.40 -0.01
CA PHE A 202 8.52 5.62 0.27
C PHE A 202 8.34 4.24 -0.33
N LEU A 203 9.30 3.82 -1.15
CA LEU A 203 9.36 2.48 -1.71
C LEU A 203 10.70 1.83 -1.32
N SER A 204 10.64 0.60 -0.85
CA SER A 204 11.85 -0.18 -0.58
C SER A 204 11.77 -1.60 -1.11
N HIS A 205 12.90 -2.13 -1.59
CA HIS A 205 12.95 -3.46 -2.20
C HIS A 205 14.35 -4.09 -2.08
N SER A 206 14.40 -5.39 -1.83
CA SER A 206 15.64 -6.16 -1.89
C SER A 206 16.09 -6.40 -3.34
N LEU A 207 17.37 -6.24 -3.65
CA LEU A 207 17.90 -6.39 -5.01
C LEU A 207 17.81 -7.82 -5.53
N LYS A 208 17.78 -8.82 -4.63
CA LYS A 208 17.68 -10.24 -4.96
C LYS A 208 16.45 -10.87 -4.31
N ASP A 209 15.37 -10.10 -4.19
CA ASP A 209 14.08 -10.60 -3.69
C ASP A 209 13.66 -11.87 -4.47
N PRO A 210 13.50 -13.02 -3.79
CA PRO A 210 13.24 -14.30 -4.44
C PRO A 210 11.77 -14.48 -4.85
N VAL A 211 10.87 -13.59 -4.44
CA VAL A 211 9.41 -13.68 -4.68
C VAL A 211 8.96 -12.68 -5.73
N ILE A 212 9.45 -11.43 -5.63
CA ILE A 212 9.09 -10.33 -6.51
C ILE A 212 10.35 -9.67 -7.03
N ASP A 213 10.64 -9.91 -8.31
CA ASP A 213 11.79 -9.31 -8.97
C ASP A 213 11.82 -7.79 -8.78
N VAL A 214 12.99 -7.25 -8.42
CA VAL A 214 13.17 -5.82 -8.14
C VAL A 214 12.82 -4.94 -9.34
N GLY A 215 12.87 -5.47 -10.56
CA GLY A 215 12.41 -4.79 -11.78
C GLY A 215 10.92 -4.42 -11.72
N ASN A 216 10.08 -5.23 -11.04
CA ASN A 216 8.67 -4.88 -10.80
C ASN A 216 8.54 -3.69 -9.85
N GLY A 217 9.39 -3.61 -8.81
CA GLY A 217 9.45 -2.48 -7.89
C GLY A 217 9.98 -1.20 -8.57
N GLN A 218 10.99 -1.33 -9.43
CA GLN A 218 11.50 -0.23 -10.25
C GLN A 218 10.45 0.28 -11.24
N LYS A 219 9.65 -0.61 -11.84
CA LYS A 219 8.54 -0.25 -12.72
C LYS A 219 7.40 0.45 -11.96
N LEU A 220 7.08 0.01 -10.75
CA LEU A 220 6.19 0.73 -9.83
C LEU A 220 6.72 2.14 -9.58
N ARG A 221 7.98 2.28 -9.14
CA ARG A 221 8.63 3.57 -8.89
C ARG A 221 8.55 4.49 -10.11
N ALA A 222 9.01 4.03 -11.26
CA ALA A 222 9.03 4.83 -12.50
C ALA A 222 7.61 5.26 -12.91
N THR A 223 6.60 4.40 -12.72
CA THR A 223 5.22 4.78 -13.01
C THR A 223 4.74 5.90 -12.08
N LEU A 224 4.98 5.80 -10.77
CA LEU A 224 4.58 6.84 -9.82
C LEU A 224 5.34 8.16 -10.03
N GLU A 225 6.66 8.09 -10.17
CA GLU A 225 7.55 9.25 -10.25
C GLU A 225 7.46 9.92 -11.64
N GLU A 226 7.70 9.16 -12.71
CA GLU A 226 7.86 9.71 -14.05
C GLU A 226 6.52 9.90 -14.77
N SER A 227 5.57 8.99 -14.57
CA SER A 227 4.28 9.06 -15.28
C SER A 227 3.22 9.83 -14.51
N LEU A 228 3.20 9.74 -13.17
CA LEU A 228 2.19 10.38 -12.33
C LEU A 228 2.69 11.63 -11.58
N GLY A 229 4.00 11.92 -11.63
CA GLY A 229 4.60 13.10 -11.01
C GLY A 229 4.59 13.09 -9.48
N MET A 230 4.50 11.90 -8.86
CA MET A 230 4.53 11.77 -7.41
C MET A 230 5.95 11.92 -6.86
N ALA A 231 6.07 12.43 -5.62
CA ALA A 231 7.34 12.49 -4.93
C ALA A 231 7.69 11.11 -4.32
N VAL A 232 8.61 10.38 -4.95
CA VAL A 232 9.00 9.01 -4.56
C VAL A 232 10.42 8.98 -4.00
N GLU A 233 10.56 8.51 -2.76
CA GLU A 233 11.82 8.08 -2.19
C GLU A 233 11.98 6.57 -2.43
N TRP A 234 13.04 6.17 -3.12
CA TRP A 234 13.33 4.78 -3.43
C TRP A 234 14.59 4.31 -2.69
N ARG A 235 14.47 3.19 -1.98
CA ARG A 235 15.60 2.49 -1.35
C ARG A 235 15.68 1.06 -1.86
N SER A 236 16.90 0.58 -2.05
CA SER A 236 17.13 -0.82 -2.39
C SER A 236 18.33 -1.36 -1.63
N TYR A 237 18.24 -2.61 -1.22
CA TYR A 237 19.24 -3.25 -0.36
C TYR A 237 19.82 -4.49 -1.04
N ASP A 238 21.13 -4.70 -0.93
CA ASP A 238 21.81 -5.87 -1.51
C ASP A 238 21.66 -7.10 -0.61
N ASN A 239 20.46 -7.68 -0.61
CA ASN A 239 20.08 -8.89 0.13
C ASN A 239 19.00 -9.68 -0.64
N GLU A 240 18.59 -10.81 -0.08
CA GLU A 240 17.67 -11.79 -0.66
C GLU A 240 16.34 -11.89 0.12
N GLU A 241 15.95 -10.81 0.80
CA GLU A 241 14.79 -10.80 1.68
C GLU A 241 13.51 -10.40 0.93
N HIS A 242 12.40 -11.10 1.13
CA HIS A 242 11.07 -10.61 0.75
C HIS A 242 10.40 -9.93 1.95
N TRP A 243 11.10 -8.97 2.55
CA TRP A 243 10.72 -8.31 3.80
C TRP A 243 11.29 -6.90 3.88
N ILE A 244 10.93 -6.13 4.90
CA ILE A 244 11.66 -4.90 5.23
C ILE A 244 13.08 -5.27 5.68
N THR A 245 14.09 -4.60 5.13
CA THR A 245 15.49 -4.88 5.47
C THR A 245 15.85 -4.30 6.82
N GLU A 246 16.42 -5.11 7.70
CA GLU A 246 16.82 -4.69 9.04
C GLU A 246 18.35 -4.57 9.19
N PRO A 247 18.85 -3.57 9.95
CA PRO A 247 18.10 -2.43 10.50
C PRO A 247 17.91 -1.29 9.49
N GLN A 248 18.70 -1.25 8.41
CA GLN A 248 18.83 -0.07 7.54
C GLN A 248 17.51 0.37 6.89
N GLY A 249 16.67 -0.57 6.48
CA GLY A 249 15.38 -0.26 5.87
C GLY A 249 14.35 0.24 6.88
N VAL A 250 14.42 -0.22 8.12
CA VAL A 250 13.61 0.34 9.22
C VAL A 250 14.07 1.77 9.51
N ASP A 251 15.38 2.03 9.56
CA ASP A 251 15.93 3.38 9.75
C ASP A 251 15.48 4.35 8.65
N ASP A 252 15.57 3.93 7.39
CA ASP A 252 15.14 4.73 6.24
C ASP A 252 13.63 5.02 6.29
N MET A 253 12.81 4.03 6.64
CA MET A 253 11.37 4.20 6.81
C MET A 253 11.04 5.14 7.98
N VAL A 254 11.75 5.04 9.11
CA VAL A 254 11.59 5.95 10.26
C VAL A 254 11.91 7.40 9.87
N MET A 255 12.97 7.62 9.08
CA MET A 255 13.30 8.95 8.56
C MET A 255 12.17 9.49 7.69
N PHE A 256 11.66 8.67 6.77
CA PHE A 256 10.53 9.04 5.92
C PHE A 256 9.29 9.41 6.74
N ILE A 257 8.89 8.56 7.71
CA ILE A 257 7.73 8.82 8.58
C ILE A 257 7.92 10.16 9.29
N ARG A 258 9.09 10.42 9.89
CA ARG A 258 9.38 11.69 10.57
C ARG A 258 9.29 12.89 9.64
N ASP A 259 9.71 12.76 8.40
CA ASP A 259 9.62 13.84 7.42
C ASP A 259 8.18 14.07 6.94
N CYS A 260 7.30 13.06 6.99
CA CYS A 260 5.86 13.23 6.76
C CYS A 260 5.15 13.97 7.90
N LEU A 261 5.73 14.01 9.10
CA LEU A 261 5.18 14.69 10.28
C LEU A 261 5.53 16.19 10.36
N ARG A 262 6.43 16.68 9.52
CA ARG A 262 6.88 18.08 9.49
C ARG A 262 5.96 18.94 8.62
#